data_AF-A0A1I8AKP2-F1
#
_entry.id   AF-A0A1I8AKP2-F1
#
_cell.length_a   1.000
_cell.length_b   1.000
_cell.length_c   1.000
_cell.angle_alpha   90.00
_cell.angle_beta   90.00
_cell.angle_gamma   90.00
#
_symmetry.space_group_name_H-M   'P 1'
#
loop_
_entity.id
_entity.type
_entity.pdbx_description
1 polymer ?
#
loop_
_entity_poly.entity_id
_entity_poly.type
_entity_poly.pdbx_seq_one_letter_code
_entity_poly.pdbx_strand_id
1 'polypeptide(L)'
;MPYISASIIMQLMTAVSPQLEQLKKEGEAGRRKISQYTRYGTVILALVQAVGMSIGLAAIGQSFESARTGDINIFALVAIGLLAVAIIGFVVFIERGQRRIAVHYAKRQQGRKVFAAQTSHLPLKVNMAGVIPAIFASSILLF
;
A
#
# COMPACT_ATOMS: atom_id res chain seq x y z
N MET A 1 -10.08 8.93 -1.57
CA MET A 1 -9.43 8.53 -0.29
C MET A 1 -8.30 9.50 0.04
N PRO A 2 -8.61 10.71 0.56
CA PRO A 2 -7.66 11.84 0.57
C PRO A 2 -6.40 11.60 1.41
N TYR A 3 -6.51 10.84 2.51
CA TYR A 3 -5.38 10.58 3.40
C TYR A 3 -4.31 9.69 2.75
N ILE A 4 -4.74 8.67 1.99
CA ILE A 4 -3.85 7.74 1.31
C ILE A 4 -3.04 8.51 0.25
N SER A 5 -3.72 9.27 -0.61
CA SER A 5 -3.10 10.15 -1.60
C SER A 5 -2.10 11.14 -0.95
N ALA A 6 -2.48 11.80 0.15
CA ALA A 6 -1.58 12.72 0.86
C ALA A 6 -0.33 12.01 1.43
N SER A 7 -0.50 10.82 2.02
CA SER A 7 0.61 10.03 2.57
C SER A 7 1.60 9.58 1.50
N ILE A 8 1.10 9.28 0.31
CA ILE A 8 1.88 8.89 -0.86
C ILE A 8 2.68 10.08 -1.39
N ILE A 9 2.03 11.25 -1.51
CA ILE A 9 2.70 12.49 -1.91
C ILE A 9 3.83 12.81 -0.91
N MET A 10 3.58 12.67 0.38
CA MET A 10 4.60 12.87 1.40
C MET A 10 5.74 11.83 1.31
N GLN A 11 5.45 10.57 0.97
CA GLN A 11 6.47 9.55 0.73
C GLN A 11 7.34 9.87 -0.49
N LEU A 12 6.74 10.32 -1.59
CA LEU A 12 7.48 10.76 -2.78
C LEU A 12 8.32 12.01 -2.50
N MET A 13 7.75 12.99 -1.80
CA MET A 13 8.46 14.20 -1.39
C MET A 13 9.68 13.87 -0.50
N THR A 14 9.59 12.85 0.35
CA THR A 14 10.76 12.37 1.12
C THR A 14 11.83 11.68 0.27
N ALA A 15 11.49 11.17 -0.91
CA ALA A 15 12.45 10.56 -1.84
C ALA A 15 13.11 11.60 -2.76
N VAL A 16 12.42 12.72 -3.02
CA VAL A 16 12.88 13.79 -3.92
C VAL A 16 13.61 14.92 -3.16
N SER A 17 13.25 15.20 -1.90
CA SER A 17 13.87 16.27 -1.11
C SER A 17 14.77 15.75 0.02
N PRO A 18 16.06 16.13 0.05
CA PRO A 18 17.00 15.71 1.09
C PRO A 18 16.64 16.29 2.47
N GLN A 19 15.94 17.43 2.52
CA GLN A 19 15.51 18.08 3.77
C GLN A 19 14.44 17.24 4.51
N LEU A 20 13.51 16.66 3.75
CA LEU A 20 12.47 15.78 4.30
C LEU A 20 13.02 14.41 4.69
N GLU A 21 14.08 13.95 4.02
CA GLU A 21 14.79 12.74 4.41
C GLU A 21 15.55 12.90 5.74
N GLN A 22 16.18 14.06 5.96
CA GLN A 22 16.81 14.39 7.25
C GLN A 22 15.79 14.43 8.38
N LEU A 23 14.64 15.06 8.16
CA LEU A 23 13.50 15.01 9.08
C LEU A 23 13.08 13.57 9.39
N LYS A 24 13.07 12.67 8.41
CA LYS A 24 12.76 11.25 8.66
C LYS A 24 13.83 10.55 9.52
N LYS A 25 15.08 11.01 9.50
CA LYS A 25 16.21 10.51 10.30
C LYS A 25 16.22 11.03 11.74
N GLU A 26 15.46 12.09 12.07
CA GLU A 26 15.29 12.63 13.44
C GLU A 26 14.46 11.73 14.39
N GLY A 27 14.10 10.51 13.97
CA GLY A 27 13.39 9.55 14.82
C GLY A 27 11.92 9.92 15.06
N GLU A 28 11.49 9.96 16.33
CA GLU A 28 10.06 10.17 16.67
C GLU A 28 9.56 11.58 16.37
N ALA A 29 10.36 12.61 16.64
CA ALA A 29 9.97 14.01 16.42
C ALA A 29 9.73 14.30 14.93
N GLY A 30 10.62 13.80 14.07
CA GLY A 30 10.52 13.91 12.63
C GLY A 30 9.35 13.15 12.03
N ARG A 31 9.09 11.91 12.49
CA ARG A 31 7.90 11.14 12.10
C ARG A 31 6.59 11.88 12.44
N ARG A 32 6.52 12.55 13.59
CA ARG A 32 5.35 13.36 13.98
C ARG A 32 5.15 14.55 13.03
N LYS A 33 6.21 15.28 12.67
CA LYS A 33 6.14 16.38 11.70
C LYS A 33 5.66 15.92 10.32
N ILE A 34 6.19 14.80 9.81
CA ILE A 34 5.76 14.20 8.53
C ILE A 34 4.26 13.82 8.60
N SER A 35 3.82 13.25 9.72
CA SER A 35 2.41 12.93 9.92
C SER A 35 1.52 14.18 9.95
N GLN A 36 1.99 15.29 10.52
CA GLN A 36 1.25 16.55 10.52
C GLN A 36 1.11 17.12 9.10
N TYR A 37 2.20 17.17 8.33
CA TYR A 37 2.15 17.59 6.92
C TYR A 37 1.24 16.71 6.08
N THR A 38 1.26 15.39 6.32
CA THR A 38 0.33 14.46 5.68
C THR A 38 -1.12 14.81 5.99
N ARG A 39 -1.45 15.14 7.26
CA ARG A 39 -2.81 15.52 7.67
C ARG A 39 -3.24 16.85 7.04
N TYR A 40 -2.37 17.86 7.01
CA TYR A 40 -2.70 19.13 6.35
C TYR A 40 -2.91 18.96 4.85
N GLY A 41 -2.03 18.21 4.17
CA GLY A 41 -2.19 17.88 2.76
C GLY A 41 -3.49 17.11 2.48
N THR A 42 -3.89 16.22 3.40
CA THR A 42 -5.16 15.48 3.32
C THR A 42 -6.36 16.42 3.26
N VAL A 43 -6.39 17.46 4.11
CA VAL A 43 -7.52 18.41 4.16
C VAL A 43 -7.61 19.19 2.86
N ILE A 44 -6.47 19.69 2.34
CA ILE A 44 -6.43 20.44 1.08
C ILE A 44 -6.90 19.56 -0.09
N LEU A 45 -6.36 18.34 -0.21
CA LEU A 45 -6.75 17.41 -1.26
C LEU A 45 -8.22 17.00 -1.14
N ALA A 46 -8.72 16.82 0.07
CA ALA A 46 -10.12 16.48 0.30
C ALA A 46 -11.05 17.60 -0.18
N LEU A 47 -10.70 18.86 0.08
CA LEU A 47 -11.49 20.01 -0.38
C LEU A 47 -11.50 20.10 -1.91
N VAL A 48 -10.34 19.96 -2.55
CA VAL A 48 -10.23 19.99 -4.01
C VAL A 48 -11.01 18.83 -4.65
N GLN A 49 -10.86 17.61 -4.12
CA GLN A 49 -11.61 16.43 -4.59
C GLN A 49 -13.12 16.60 -4.39
N ALA A 50 -13.56 17.16 -3.25
CA ALA A 50 -14.98 17.37 -2.96
C ALA A 50 -15.62 18.38 -3.92
N VAL A 51 -14.91 19.47 -4.25
CA VAL A 51 -15.38 20.45 -5.23
C VAL A 51 -15.42 19.84 -6.63
N GLY A 52 -14.38 19.10 -7.04
CA GLY A 52 -14.36 18.41 -8.34
C GLY A 52 -15.47 17.38 -8.49
N MET A 53 -15.73 16.58 -7.45
CA MET A 53 -16.83 15.60 -7.44
C MET A 53 -18.21 16.26 -7.41
N SER A 54 -18.36 17.37 -6.70
CA SER A 54 -19.61 18.16 -6.67
C SER A 54 -20.02 18.63 -8.07
N ILE A 55 -19.05 19.13 -8.85
CA ILE A 55 -19.29 19.57 -10.24
C ILE A 55 -19.54 18.37 -11.16
N GLY A 56 -18.81 17.26 -10.96
CA GLY A 56 -18.99 16.01 -11.73
C GLY A 56 -20.27 15.24 -11.40
N LEU A 57 -20.95 15.54 -10.28
CA LEU A 57 -22.19 14.87 -9.88
C LEU A 57 -23.32 15.10 -10.91
N ALA A 58 -23.29 16.22 -11.64
CA ALA A 58 -24.20 16.48 -12.74
C ALA A 58 -24.05 15.46 -13.90
N ALA A 59 -22.85 14.89 -14.11
CA ALA A 59 -22.58 13.87 -15.13
C ALA A 59 -23.06 12.46 -14.73
N ILE A 60 -23.30 12.22 -13.43
CA ILE A 60 -23.85 10.96 -12.93
C ILE A 60 -25.32 10.82 -13.32
N GLY A 61 -26.07 11.92 -13.42
CA GLY A 61 -27.45 11.92 -13.93
C GLY A 61 -27.57 11.35 -15.35
N GLN A 62 -26.57 11.63 -16.20
CA GLN A 62 -26.48 11.13 -17.58
C GLN A 62 -26.01 9.66 -17.65
N SER A 63 -25.22 9.22 -16.66
CA SER A 63 -24.79 7.82 -16.53
C SER A 63 -25.90 6.90 -16.02
N PHE A 64 -26.84 7.42 -15.23
CA PHE A 64 -28.04 6.70 -14.77
C PHE A 64 -29.03 6.38 -15.90
N GLU A 65 -29.07 7.22 -16.94
CA GLU A 65 -29.81 6.93 -18.18
C GLU A 65 -29.19 5.76 -18.95
N SER A 66 -27.86 5.69 -19.02
CA SER A 66 -27.12 4.55 -19.62
C SER A 66 -27.26 3.25 -18.83
N ALA A 67 -27.52 3.31 -17.52
CA ALA A 67 -27.77 2.14 -16.69
C ALA A 67 -29.20 1.56 -16.85
N ARG A 68 -30.16 2.36 -17.35
CA ARG A 68 -31.53 1.91 -17.68
C ARG A 68 -31.61 1.07 -18.95
N THR A 69 -30.55 1.05 -19.77
CA THR A 69 -30.52 0.37 -21.07
C THR A 69 -30.33 -1.15 -20.96
N GLY A 70 -30.26 -1.72 -19.75
CA GLY A 70 -30.52 -3.14 -19.52
C GLY A 70 -29.49 -4.16 -20.07
N ASP A 71 -28.39 -3.74 -20.67
CA ASP A 71 -27.39 -4.65 -21.27
C ASP A 71 -26.22 -4.97 -20.33
N ILE A 72 -26.51 -5.41 -19.10
CA ILE A 72 -25.47 -6.07 -18.29
C ILE A 72 -25.45 -7.54 -18.68
N ASN A 73 -24.58 -7.88 -19.61
CA ASN A 73 -24.38 -9.25 -20.05
C ASN A 73 -23.93 -10.11 -18.85
N ILE A 74 -24.77 -11.06 -18.40
CA ILE A 74 -24.51 -11.94 -17.26
C ILE A 74 -23.15 -12.64 -17.37
N PHE A 75 -22.72 -12.98 -18.59
CA PHE A 75 -21.40 -13.55 -18.84
C PHE A 75 -20.25 -12.59 -18.50
N ALA A 76 -20.40 -11.30 -18.79
CA ALA A 76 -19.41 -10.29 -18.43
C ALA A 76 -19.33 -10.08 -16.90
N LEU A 77 -20.48 -10.12 -16.22
CA LEU A 77 -20.53 -10.02 -14.76
C LEU A 77 -19.81 -11.19 -14.08
N VAL A 78 -20.06 -12.41 -14.54
CA VAL A 78 -19.39 -13.63 -14.03
C VAL A 78 -17.89 -13.60 -14.36
N ALA A 79 -17.50 -13.16 -15.56
CA ALA A 79 -16.11 -13.03 -15.95
C ALA A 79 -15.35 -12.03 -15.07
N ILE A 80 -15.94 -10.86 -14.78
CA ILE A 80 -15.37 -9.86 -13.86
C ILE A 80 -15.26 -10.42 -12.44
N GLY A 81 -16.27 -11.16 -11.97
CA GLY A 81 -16.24 -11.82 -10.66
C GLY A 81 -15.09 -12.84 -10.55
N LEU A 82 -14.94 -13.70 -11.55
CA LEU A 82 -13.82 -14.67 -11.62
C LEU A 82 -12.46 -13.98 -11.68
N LEU A 83 -12.34 -12.93 -12.49
CA LEU A 83 -11.12 -12.12 -12.60
C LEU A 83 -10.78 -11.47 -11.24
N ALA A 84 -11.76 -10.93 -10.53
CA ALA A 84 -11.56 -10.34 -9.21
C ALA A 84 -11.02 -11.36 -8.20
N VAL A 85 -11.60 -12.56 -8.15
CA VAL A 85 -11.12 -13.65 -7.29
C VAL A 85 -9.70 -14.07 -7.68
N ALA A 86 -9.40 -14.18 -8.97
CA ALA A 86 -8.06 -14.52 -9.46
C ALA A 86 -7.03 -13.46 -9.07
N ILE A 87 -7.36 -12.17 -9.22
CA ILE A 87 -6.48 -11.05 -8.82
C ILE A 87 -6.25 -11.07 -7.31
N ILE A 88 -7.29 -11.24 -6.49
CA ILE A 88 -7.15 -11.32 -5.03
C ILE A 88 -6.23 -12.50 -4.66
N GLY A 89 -6.45 -13.67 -5.25
CA GLY A 89 -5.61 -14.85 -5.03
C GLY A 89 -4.14 -14.59 -5.42
N PHE A 90 -3.92 -13.94 -6.56
CA PHE A 90 -2.59 -13.57 -7.03
C PHE A 90 -1.88 -12.58 -6.10
N VAL A 91 -2.57 -11.53 -5.65
CA VAL A 91 -2.03 -10.56 -4.69
C VAL A 91 -1.65 -11.24 -3.38
N VAL A 92 -2.55 -12.08 -2.83
CA VAL A 92 -2.29 -12.83 -1.60
C VAL A 92 -1.11 -13.78 -1.76
N PHE A 93 -0.97 -14.44 -2.91
CA PHE A 93 0.16 -15.33 -3.20
C PHE A 93 1.49 -14.57 -3.17
N ILE A 94 1.58 -13.43 -3.86
CA ILE A 94 2.78 -12.58 -3.86
C ILE A 94 3.09 -12.05 -2.47
N GLU A 95 2.09 -11.58 -1.73
CA GLU A 95 2.30 -10.98 -0.40
C GLU A 95 2.69 -11.99 0.68
N ARG A 96 2.21 -13.24 0.57
CA ARG A 96 2.56 -14.31 1.52
C ARG A 96 3.84 -15.05 1.16
N GLY A 97 4.37 -14.85 -0.05
CA GLY A 97 5.66 -15.39 -0.46
C GLY A 97 6.78 -14.92 0.48
N GLN A 98 7.46 -15.85 1.16
CA GLN A 98 8.64 -15.56 1.96
C GLN A 98 9.73 -16.59 1.70
N ARG A 99 10.94 -16.13 1.44
CA ARG A 99 12.14 -16.96 1.34
C ARG A 99 12.72 -17.15 2.74
N ARG A 100 12.79 -18.40 3.21
CA ARG A 100 13.42 -18.74 4.48
C ARG A 100 14.90 -19.04 4.23
N ILE A 101 15.80 -18.26 4.81
CA ILE A 101 17.25 -18.52 4.78
C ILE A 101 17.65 -19.10 6.14
N ALA A 102 18.29 -20.27 6.14
CA ALA A 102 18.79 -20.89 7.36
C ALA A 102 19.99 -20.10 7.92
N VAL A 103 19.92 -19.74 9.19
CA VAL A 103 20.98 -19.11 9.97
C VAL A 103 21.43 -20.11 11.02
N HIS A 104 22.70 -20.49 10.93
CA HIS A 104 23.35 -21.35 11.91
C HIS A 104 23.95 -20.48 13.00
N TYR A 105 23.33 -20.46 14.18
CA TYR A 105 23.91 -19.76 15.32
C TYR A 105 25.11 -20.54 15.85
N ALA A 106 26.22 -19.83 16.09
CA ALA A 106 27.41 -20.44 16.65
C ALA A 106 27.10 -21.08 18.01
N LYS A 107 27.52 -22.33 18.20
CA LYS A 107 27.35 -23.05 19.46
C LYS A 107 28.11 -22.31 20.55
N ARG A 108 27.45 -21.86 21.61
CA ARG A 108 28.15 -21.47 22.85
C ARG A 108 28.45 -22.74 23.64
N GLN A 109 29.72 -23.09 23.71
CA GLN A 109 30.22 -24.14 24.58
C GLN A 109 30.41 -23.55 25.98
N GLN A 110 29.64 -24.01 26.97
CA GLN A 110 29.77 -23.58 28.36
C GLN A 110 30.35 -24.76 29.16
N GLY A 111 31.64 -24.67 29.51
CA GLY A 111 32.37 -25.76 30.15
C GLY A 111 32.58 -26.98 29.23
N ARG A 112 32.49 -28.20 29.80
CA ARG A 112 32.70 -29.48 29.09
C ARG A 112 31.48 -29.97 28.29
N LYS A 113 30.35 -29.24 28.32
CA LYS A 113 29.11 -29.61 27.61
C LYS A 113 28.92 -28.71 26.38
N VAL A 114 28.86 -29.33 25.21
CA VAL A 114 28.56 -28.64 23.94
C VAL A 114 27.04 -28.58 23.79
N PHE A 115 26.47 -27.37 23.76
CA PHE A 115 25.05 -27.19 23.45
C PHE A 115 24.79 -27.41 21.95
N ALA A 116 23.65 -28.01 21.62
CA ALA A 116 23.23 -28.27 20.25
C ALA A 116 23.16 -26.94 19.47
N ALA A 117 23.65 -26.95 18.22
CA ALA A 117 23.51 -25.79 17.33
C ALA A 117 22.03 -25.62 17.02
N GLN A 118 21.42 -24.55 17.52
CA GLN A 118 20.06 -24.21 17.16
C GLN A 118 20.10 -23.55 15.78
N THR A 119 19.54 -24.23 14.78
CA THR A 119 19.29 -23.64 13.46
C THR A 119 18.03 -22.79 13.57
N SER A 120 18.12 -21.52 13.22
CA SER A 120 16.96 -20.63 13.12
C SER A 120 16.92 -20.04 11.72
N HIS A 121 15.75 -19.77 11.19
CA HIS A 121 15.61 -19.24 9.83
C HIS A 121 15.26 -17.77 9.89
N LEU A 122 15.97 -16.94 9.12
CA LEU A 122 15.58 -15.56 8.90
C LEU A 122 14.59 -15.54 7.72
N PRO A 123 13.31 -15.17 7.94
CA PRO A 123 12.36 -15.04 6.85
C PRO A 123 12.59 -13.71 6.10
N LEU A 124 12.81 -13.79 4.80
CA LEU A 124 12.81 -12.64 3.89
C LEU A 124 11.54 -12.69 3.03
N LYS A 125 10.59 -11.80 3.29
CA LYS A 125 9.36 -11.68 2.48
C LYS A 125 9.70 -11.21 1.07
N VAL A 126 8.97 -11.72 0.07
CA VAL A 126 9.08 -11.31 -1.35
C VAL A 126 8.79 -9.83 -1.50
N ASN A 127 7.78 -9.33 -0.79
CA ASN A 127 7.48 -7.92 -0.69
C ASN A 127 7.45 -7.50 0.79
N MET A 128 8.45 -6.72 1.20
CA MET A 128 8.55 -6.16 2.56
C MET A 128 7.52 -5.05 2.81
N ALA A 129 7.00 -4.42 1.74
CA ALA A 129 6.09 -3.27 1.80
C ALA A 129 4.60 -3.64 1.79
N GLY A 130 4.26 -4.93 1.64
CA GLY A 130 2.87 -5.40 1.58
C GLY A 130 2.08 -4.72 0.45
N VAL A 131 0.85 -4.29 0.73
CA VAL A 131 -0.07 -3.68 -0.26
C VAL A 131 0.32 -2.24 -0.65
N ILE A 132 1.27 -1.59 0.04
CA ILE A 132 1.57 -0.16 -0.13
C ILE A 132 1.95 0.20 -1.58
N PRO A 133 2.82 -0.55 -2.29
CA PRO A 133 3.17 -0.24 -3.68
C PRO A 133 2.00 -0.39 -4.66
N ALA A 134 1.09 -1.34 -4.43
CA ALA A 134 -0.09 -1.52 -5.28
C ALA A 134 -1.08 -0.37 -5.11
N ILE A 135 -1.32 0.05 -3.86
CA ILE A 135 -2.14 1.22 -3.54
C ILE A 135 -1.52 2.48 -4.15
N PHE A 136 -0.19 2.60 -4.06
CA PHE A 136 0.57 3.69 -4.68
C PHE A 136 0.33 3.78 -6.19
N ALA A 137 0.51 2.68 -6.92
CA ALA A 137 0.28 2.63 -8.37
C ALA A 137 -1.18 2.99 -8.74
N SER A 138 -2.15 2.44 -8.00
CA SER A 138 -3.57 2.77 -8.21
C SER A 138 -3.89 4.24 -7.96
N SER A 139 -3.21 4.88 -6.99
CA SER A 139 -3.47 6.28 -6.66
C SER A 139 -2.98 7.24 -7.75
N ILE A 140 -1.88 6.90 -8.45
CA ILE A 140 -1.37 7.71 -9.57
C ILE A 140 -2.28 7.60 -10.78
N LEU A 141 -2.83 6.42 -11.05
CA LEU A 141 -3.76 6.22 -12.17
C LEU A 141 -5.12 6.92 -11.98
N LEU A 142 -5.48 7.23 -10.74
CA LEU A 142 -6.76 7.87 -10.38
C LEU A 142 -6.65 9.39 -10.21
N PHE A 143 -5.47 9.97 -10.39
CA PHE A 143 -5.24 11.43 -10.35
C PHE A 143 -5.37 12.07 -11.74
#